data_AF-A0A248TFX3-F1
#
_entry.id   AF-A0A248TFX3-F1
#
_cell.length_a   1.000
_cell.length_b   1.000
_cell.length_c   1.000
_cell.angle_alpha   90.00
_cell.angle_beta   90.00
_cell.angle_gamma   90.00
#
_symmetry.space_group_name_H-M   'P 1'
#
loop_
_entity.id
_entity.type
_entity.pdbx_description
1 polymer ?
#
loop_
_entity_poly.entity_id
_entity_poly.type
_entity_poly.pdbx_seq_one_letter_code
_entity_poly.pdbx_strand_id
1 'polypeptide(L)'
;MRDIFFSISMILLTLVIYFVVSSLYKRYPLPILLPILSGTVLMIIILVSLGISYDKYMEGGQFITSLLGPTVVALAYPLYKQRDFLKKYLFTIIGGAFIATLTAMLSVGLLGKALRIDSALIISMLPKSLTTPVAIEVAKVLEGNASMAVVGVTITGIFGVIISPYIFKYLRIYTSIGRGIALGGTSHAMGTAKAAEYDELAFSISSITMSICAIIGSIIGPLIVWVLQM
;
A
#
# COMPACT_ATOMS: atom_id res chain seq x y z
N MET A 1 0.45 33.22 -15.05
CA MET A 1 1.84 33.23 -14.54
C MET A 1 1.91 32.94 -13.04
N ARG A 2 1.11 33.61 -12.18
CA ARG A 2 1.08 33.31 -10.73
C ARG A 2 0.68 31.86 -10.42
N ASP A 3 -0.28 31.31 -11.15
CA ASP A 3 -0.76 29.93 -10.90
C ASP A 3 0.31 28.88 -11.22
N ILE A 4 1.11 29.08 -12.28
CA ILE A 4 2.23 28.20 -12.63
C ILE A 4 3.30 28.25 -11.54
N PHE A 5 3.65 29.43 -11.05
CA PHE A 5 4.63 29.59 -9.97
C PHE A 5 4.15 28.91 -8.68
N PHE A 6 2.86 29.01 -8.37
CA PHE A 6 2.24 28.35 -7.23
C PHE A 6 2.29 26.81 -7.37
N SER A 7 1.88 26.26 -8.52
CA SER A 7 1.95 24.82 -8.79
C SER A 7 3.39 24.27 -8.66
N ILE A 8 4.38 24.98 -9.22
CA ILE A 8 5.80 24.61 -9.09
C ILE A 8 6.23 24.63 -7.62
N SER A 9 5.79 25.64 -6.86
CA SER A 9 6.10 25.75 -5.43
C SER A 9 5.54 24.57 -4.63
N MET A 10 4.31 24.13 -4.94
CA MET A 10 3.71 22.95 -4.29
C MET A 10 4.46 21.65 -4.62
N ILE A 11 4.90 21.48 -5.88
CA ILE A 11 5.72 20.33 -6.28
C ILE A 11 7.04 20.32 -5.50
N LEU A 12 7.74 21.46 -5.47
CA LEU A 12 9.00 21.61 -4.74
C LEU A 12 8.81 21.36 -3.25
N LEU A 13 7.72 21.85 -2.65
CA LEU A 13 7.40 21.60 -1.26
C LEU A 13 7.26 20.10 -0.97
N THR A 14 6.50 19.38 -1.78
CA THR A 14 6.35 17.91 -1.63
C THR A 14 7.68 17.19 -1.76
N LEU A 15 8.51 17.57 -2.74
CA LEU A 15 9.82 16.97 -2.95
C LEU A 15 10.76 17.25 -1.77
N VAL A 16 10.83 18.50 -1.29
CA VAL A 16 11.67 18.90 -0.16
C VAL A 16 11.27 18.14 1.09
N ILE A 17 9.97 18.08 1.42
CA ILE A 17 9.48 17.31 2.56
C ILE A 17 9.87 15.83 2.41
N TYR A 18 9.63 15.22 1.25
CA TYR A 18 10.00 13.84 1.00
C TYR A 18 11.50 13.60 1.18
N PHE A 19 12.37 14.45 0.63
CA PHE A 19 13.82 14.31 0.74
C PHE A 19 14.31 14.50 2.17
N VAL A 20 13.78 15.49 2.90
CA VAL A 20 14.13 15.73 4.31
C VAL A 20 13.75 14.53 5.16
N VAL A 21 12.48 14.08 5.09
CA VAL A 21 12.03 12.93 5.89
C VAL A 21 12.76 11.65 5.48
N SER A 22 12.97 11.41 4.18
CA SER A 22 13.73 10.24 3.70
C SER A 22 15.18 10.24 4.17
N SER A 23 15.82 11.41 4.22
CA SER A 23 17.19 11.53 4.73
C SER A 23 17.25 11.29 6.24
N LEU A 24 16.25 11.77 6.99
CA LEU A 24 16.12 11.50 8.42
C LEU A 24 15.87 10.01 8.68
N TYR A 25 14.97 9.38 7.93
CA TYR A 25 14.67 7.95 8.04
C TYR A 25 15.89 7.06 7.76
N LYS A 26 16.71 7.42 6.76
CA LYS A 26 17.97 6.72 6.48
C LYS A 26 18.97 6.78 7.63
N ARG A 27 19.01 7.91 8.36
CA ARG A 27 19.89 8.08 9.53
C ARG A 27 19.32 7.43 10.79
N TYR A 28 18.01 7.53 10.96
CA TYR A 28 17.26 7.04 12.11
C TYR A 28 16.06 6.23 11.60
N PRO A 29 16.19 4.91 11.41
CA PRO A 29 15.14 4.05 10.84
C PRO A 29 14.03 3.76 11.86
N LEU A 30 13.42 4.83 12.37
CA LEU A 30 12.32 4.78 13.33
C LEU A 30 10.98 4.70 12.59
N PRO A 31 10.00 3.92 13.09
CA PRO A 31 8.64 3.86 12.53
C PRO A 31 7.99 5.22 12.28
N ILE A 32 8.20 6.18 13.17
CA ILE A 32 7.59 7.52 13.08
C ILE A 32 8.22 8.38 11.97
N LEU A 33 9.41 8.02 11.50
CA LEU A 33 10.14 8.71 10.43
C LEU A 33 9.88 8.10 9.05
N LEU A 34 8.98 7.12 8.93
CA LEU A 34 8.59 6.56 7.63
C LEU A 34 8.17 7.69 6.69
N PRO A 35 8.79 7.84 5.50
CA PRO A 35 8.57 8.98 4.62
C PRO A 35 7.10 9.24 4.27
N ILE A 36 6.32 8.18 4.14
CA ILE A 36 4.87 8.27 3.89
C ILE A 36 4.14 8.84 5.10
N LEU A 37 4.42 8.35 6.32
CA LEU A 37 3.73 8.79 7.52
C LEU A 37 4.11 10.23 7.89
N SER A 38 5.40 10.49 8.12
CA SER A 38 5.84 11.83 8.57
C SER A 38 5.72 12.86 7.47
N GLY A 39 5.94 12.47 6.20
CA GLY A 39 5.76 13.38 5.06
C GLY A 39 4.32 13.84 4.92
N THR A 40 3.35 12.94 5.02
CA THR A 40 1.92 13.30 5.00
C THR A 40 1.53 14.17 6.19
N VAL A 41 1.96 13.84 7.41
CA VAL A 41 1.68 14.64 8.61
C VAL A 41 2.25 16.06 8.49
N LEU A 42 3.52 16.18 8.06
CA LEU A 42 4.15 17.48 7.85
C LEU A 42 3.43 18.29 6.76
N MET A 43 3.05 17.66 5.66
CA MET A 43 2.30 18.32 4.59
C MET A 43 0.96 18.85 5.11
N ILE A 44 0.21 18.07 5.87
CA ILE A 44 -1.07 18.50 6.46
C ILE A 44 -0.86 19.71 7.38
N ILE A 45 0.14 19.66 8.28
CA ILE A 45 0.45 20.77 9.19
C ILE A 45 0.76 22.05 8.39
N ILE A 46 1.58 21.95 7.35
CA ILE A 46 1.97 23.08 6.52
C ILE A 46 0.76 23.66 5.78
N LEU A 47 -0.03 22.83 5.10
CA LEU A 47 -1.20 23.30 4.35
C LEU A 47 -2.24 23.97 5.26
N VAL A 48 -2.52 23.38 6.43
CA VAL A 48 -3.45 23.96 7.42
C VAL A 48 -2.91 25.28 7.98
N SER A 49 -1.61 25.33 8.33
CA SER A 49 -0.99 26.56 8.86
C SER A 49 -0.97 27.71 7.86
N LEU A 50 -0.88 27.40 6.56
CA LEU A 50 -0.88 28.37 5.46
C LEU A 50 -2.29 28.65 4.90
N GLY A 51 -3.33 27.96 5.42
CA GLY A 51 -4.70 28.09 4.91
C GLY A 51 -4.88 27.63 3.47
N ILE A 52 -4.02 26.74 2.97
CA ILE A 52 -4.06 26.24 1.58
C ILE A 52 -5.01 25.05 1.52
N SER A 53 -6.05 25.13 0.68
CA SER A 53 -6.96 24.00 0.47
C SER A 53 -6.27 22.83 -0.25
N TYR A 54 -6.78 21.61 -0.03
CA TYR A 54 -6.27 20.42 -0.70
C TYR A 54 -6.37 20.54 -2.23
N ASP A 55 -7.48 21.09 -2.74
CA ASP A 55 -7.67 21.29 -4.19
C ASP A 55 -6.61 22.22 -4.78
N LYS A 56 -6.24 23.28 -4.05
CA LYS A 56 -5.16 24.19 -4.45
C LYS A 56 -3.80 23.52 -4.44
N TYR A 57 -3.51 22.70 -3.44
CA TYR A 57 -2.31 21.87 -3.43
C TYR A 57 -2.26 20.94 -4.66
N MET A 58 -3.41 20.34 -5.03
CA MET A 58 -3.50 19.42 -6.15
C MET A 58 -3.27 20.08 -7.52
N GLU A 59 -3.38 21.40 -7.67
CA GLU A 59 -2.98 22.10 -8.91
C GLU A 59 -1.50 21.86 -9.27
N GLY A 60 -0.62 21.67 -8.27
CA GLY A 60 0.76 21.21 -8.46
C GLY A 60 0.90 19.70 -8.23
N GLY A 61 0.24 19.17 -7.20
CA GLY A 61 0.32 17.76 -6.81
C GLY A 61 -0.06 16.77 -7.92
N GLN A 62 -0.97 17.14 -8.82
CA GLN A 62 -1.37 16.31 -9.98
C GLN A 62 -0.20 15.91 -10.88
N PHE A 63 0.85 16.73 -10.98
CA PHE A 63 2.06 16.36 -11.74
C PHE A 63 2.83 15.21 -11.08
N ILE A 64 2.86 15.15 -9.75
CA ILE A 64 3.45 14.00 -9.04
C ILE A 64 2.54 12.79 -9.19
N THR A 65 1.22 12.97 -9.10
CA THR A 65 0.25 11.90 -9.30
C THR A 65 0.31 11.31 -10.71
N SER A 66 0.54 12.12 -11.75
CA SER A 66 0.62 11.63 -13.13
C SER A 66 1.85 10.74 -13.38
N LEU A 67 2.92 10.90 -12.59
CA LEU A 67 4.09 10.02 -12.62
C LEU A 67 3.83 8.63 -12.03
N LEU A 68 2.67 8.41 -11.39
CA LEU A 68 2.31 7.11 -10.83
C LEU A 68 2.14 6.06 -11.95
N GLY A 69 1.56 6.42 -13.10
CA GLY A 69 1.43 5.54 -14.25
C GLY A 69 2.79 5.02 -14.76
N PRO A 70 3.72 5.92 -15.15
CA PRO A 70 5.09 5.55 -15.52
C PRO A 70 5.83 4.76 -14.44
N THR A 71 5.60 5.08 -13.16
CA THR A 71 6.21 4.34 -12.04
C THR A 71 5.72 2.89 -11.98
N VAL A 72 4.42 2.65 -12.19
CA VAL A 72 3.86 1.29 -12.26
C VAL A 72 4.44 0.52 -13.44
N VAL A 73 4.64 1.16 -14.59
CA VAL A 73 5.30 0.53 -15.75
C VAL A 73 6.78 0.24 -15.44
N ALA A 74 7.49 1.15 -14.75
CA ALA A 74 8.88 0.96 -14.37
C ALA A 74 9.09 -0.24 -13.41
N LEU A 75 8.07 -0.61 -12.61
CA LEU A 75 8.10 -1.84 -11.82
C LEU A 75 8.21 -3.11 -12.69
N ALA A 76 7.89 -3.05 -13.99
CA ALA A 76 8.10 -4.20 -14.88
C ALA A 76 9.58 -4.54 -15.10
N TYR A 77 10.50 -3.56 -14.99
CA TYR A 77 11.94 -3.78 -15.17
C TYR A 77 12.55 -4.79 -14.19
N PRO A 78 12.44 -4.63 -12.86
CA PRO A 78 12.96 -5.59 -11.88
C PRO A 78 12.29 -6.97 -11.99
N LEU A 79 11.01 -7.01 -12.41
CA LEU A 79 10.30 -8.26 -12.71
C LEU A 79 10.90 -8.97 -13.93
N TYR A 80 11.21 -8.22 -14.99
CA TYR A 80 11.86 -8.75 -16.18
C TYR A 80 13.27 -9.28 -15.90
N LYS A 81 14.04 -8.57 -15.06
CA LYS A 81 15.39 -8.97 -14.66
C LYS A 81 15.37 -10.24 -13.81
N GLN A 82 14.39 -10.40 -12.93
CA GLN A 82 14.23 -11.58 -12.07
C GLN A 82 13.29 -12.66 -12.64
N ARG A 83 12.88 -12.56 -13.92
CA ARG A 83 11.80 -13.37 -14.50
C ARG A 83 12.00 -14.88 -14.38
N ASP A 84 13.23 -15.37 -14.54
CA ASP A 84 13.51 -16.81 -14.54
C ASP A 84 13.40 -17.37 -13.12
N PHE A 85 13.82 -16.58 -12.13
CA PHE A 85 13.62 -16.88 -10.72
C PHE A 85 12.14 -16.84 -10.35
N LEU A 86 11.41 -15.79 -10.76
CA LEU A 86 9.98 -15.64 -10.49
C LEU A 86 9.16 -16.80 -11.09
N LYS A 87 9.50 -17.24 -12.31
CA LYS A 87 8.89 -18.42 -12.94
C LYS A 87 9.12 -19.69 -12.12
N LYS A 88 10.34 -19.90 -11.61
CA LYS A 88 10.68 -21.06 -10.81
C LYS A 88 9.87 -21.14 -9.51
N TYR A 89 9.55 -20.01 -8.89
CA TYR A 89 8.83 -19.94 -7.61
C TYR A 89 7.38 -19.47 -7.75
N LEU A 90 6.81 -19.49 -8.96
CA LEU A 90 5.50 -18.94 -9.25
C LEU A 90 4.39 -19.55 -8.36
N PHE A 91 4.42 -20.86 -8.16
CA PHE A 91 3.46 -21.54 -7.28
C PHE A 91 3.56 -21.11 -5.82
N THR A 92 4.79 -20.88 -5.31
CA THR A 92 5.00 -20.36 -3.96
C THR A 92 4.47 -18.94 -3.83
N ILE A 93 4.69 -18.10 -4.84
CA ILE A 93 4.22 -16.72 -4.88
C ILE A 93 2.69 -16.66 -4.92
N ILE A 94 2.06 -17.44 -5.82
CA ILE A 94 0.59 -17.50 -5.95
C ILE A 94 -0.04 -18.06 -4.68
N GLY A 95 0.50 -19.16 -4.13
CA GLY A 95 0.01 -19.74 -2.89
C GLY A 95 0.11 -18.76 -1.71
N GLY A 96 1.24 -18.05 -1.60
CA GLY A 96 1.43 -17.02 -0.60
C GLY A 96 0.48 -15.84 -0.76
N ALA A 97 0.30 -15.35 -1.99
CA ALA A 97 -0.64 -14.27 -2.30
C ALA A 97 -2.10 -14.67 -2.00
N PHE A 98 -2.47 -15.90 -2.31
CA PHE A 98 -3.79 -16.45 -2.02
C PHE A 98 -4.05 -16.51 -0.52
N ILE A 99 -3.14 -17.11 0.25
CA ILE A 99 -3.26 -17.19 1.71
C ILE A 99 -3.31 -15.79 2.32
N ALA A 100 -2.42 -14.88 1.92
CA ALA A 100 -2.40 -13.50 2.42
C ALA A 100 -3.74 -12.78 2.18
N THR A 101 -4.28 -12.87 0.96
CA THR A 101 -5.52 -12.19 0.58
C THR A 101 -6.72 -12.81 1.30
N LEU A 102 -6.81 -14.15 1.31
CA LEU A 102 -7.89 -14.89 1.94
C LEU A 102 -7.91 -14.63 3.46
N THR A 103 -6.76 -14.77 4.13
CA THR A 103 -6.65 -14.49 5.57
C THR A 103 -6.98 -13.02 5.87
N ALA A 104 -6.51 -12.07 5.06
CA ALA A 104 -6.82 -10.66 5.27
C ALA A 104 -8.33 -10.39 5.20
N MET A 105 -9.01 -10.81 4.14
CA MET A 105 -10.43 -10.53 3.96
C MET A 105 -11.31 -11.32 4.94
N LEU A 106 -11.00 -12.59 5.20
CA LEU A 106 -11.72 -13.38 6.20
C LEU A 106 -11.55 -12.80 7.61
N SER A 107 -10.35 -12.34 7.96
CA SER A 107 -10.12 -11.72 9.27
C SER A 107 -10.99 -10.47 9.45
N VAL A 108 -11.11 -9.62 8.43
CA VAL A 108 -11.97 -8.43 8.46
C VAL A 108 -13.44 -8.82 8.59
N GLY A 109 -13.91 -9.76 7.78
CA GLY A 109 -15.31 -10.22 7.80
C GLY A 109 -15.70 -10.89 9.12
N LEU A 110 -14.90 -11.85 9.58
CA LEU A 110 -15.18 -12.63 10.79
C LEU A 110 -15.04 -11.79 12.07
N LEU A 111 -13.96 -11.01 12.21
CA LEU A 111 -13.78 -10.16 13.38
C LEU A 111 -14.79 -9.01 13.39
N GLY A 112 -15.09 -8.42 12.22
CA GLY A 112 -16.11 -7.39 12.10
C GLY A 112 -17.48 -7.88 12.58
N LYS A 113 -17.89 -9.08 12.14
CA LYS A 113 -19.13 -9.71 12.61
C LYS A 113 -19.11 -10.04 14.10
N ALA A 114 -18.01 -10.61 14.59
CA ALA A 114 -17.86 -10.97 16.00
C ALA A 114 -17.96 -9.72 16.90
N LEU A 115 -17.43 -8.58 16.45
CA LEU A 115 -17.50 -7.29 17.12
C LEU A 115 -18.80 -6.52 16.85
N ARG A 116 -19.74 -7.09 16.06
CA ARG A 116 -21.01 -6.46 15.67
C ARG A 116 -20.84 -5.09 14.99
N ILE A 117 -19.78 -4.95 14.19
CA ILE A 117 -19.57 -3.78 13.35
C ILE A 117 -20.62 -3.78 12.22
N ASP A 118 -21.04 -2.59 11.81
CA ASP A 118 -21.94 -2.39 10.68
C ASP A 118 -21.41 -3.05 9.39
N SER A 119 -22.29 -3.77 8.67
CA SER A 119 -21.91 -4.51 7.46
C SER A 119 -21.32 -3.62 6.38
N ALA A 120 -21.85 -2.40 6.20
CA ALA A 120 -21.34 -1.48 5.19
C ALA A 120 -19.89 -1.07 5.52
N LEU A 121 -19.57 -0.87 6.80
CA LEU A 121 -18.19 -0.59 7.22
C LEU A 121 -17.26 -1.79 7.00
N ILE A 122 -17.72 -3.01 7.29
CA ILE A 122 -16.93 -4.22 7.07
C ILE A 122 -16.66 -4.43 5.58
N ILE A 123 -17.69 -4.30 4.73
CA ILE A 123 -17.57 -4.38 3.27
C ILE A 123 -16.59 -3.33 2.75
N SER A 124 -16.68 -2.09 3.24
CA SER A 124 -15.77 -1.00 2.87
C SER A 124 -14.31 -1.30 3.24
N MET A 125 -14.09 -2.01 4.34
CA MET A 125 -12.74 -2.37 4.82
C MET A 125 -12.25 -3.72 4.29
N LEU A 126 -13.10 -4.51 3.63
CA LEU A 126 -12.74 -5.83 3.11
C LEU A 126 -11.50 -5.79 2.20
N PRO A 127 -11.38 -4.87 1.22
CA PRO A 127 -10.22 -4.82 0.34
C PRO A 127 -9.05 -4.00 0.93
N LYS A 128 -9.00 -3.74 2.24
CA LYS A 128 -7.96 -2.90 2.89
C LYS A 128 -6.51 -3.36 2.67
N SER A 129 -6.28 -4.62 2.29
CA SER A 129 -4.93 -5.13 2.04
C SER A 129 -4.49 -5.02 0.57
N LEU A 130 -5.39 -4.58 -0.31
CA LEU A 130 -5.08 -4.32 -1.71
C LEU A 130 -4.45 -2.93 -1.89
N THR A 131 -3.92 -2.66 -3.08
CA THR A 131 -3.46 -1.31 -3.44
C THR A 131 -4.63 -0.35 -3.49
N THR A 132 -4.43 0.91 -3.11
CA THR A 132 -5.48 1.95 -3.06
C THR A 132 -6.39 1.99 -4.30
N PRO A 133 -5.88 1.99 -5.56
CA PRO A 133 -6.76 2.03 -6.73
C PRO A 133 -7.66 0.81 -6.84
N VAL A 134 -7.10 -0.38 -6.59
CA VAL A 134 -7.85 -1.65 -6.62
C VAL A 134 -8.84 -1.71 -5.47
N ALA A 135 -8.45 -1.29 -4.27
CA ALA A 135 -9.33 -1.31 -3.11
C ALA A 135 -10.54 -0.40 -3.28
N ILE A 136 -10.37 0.76 -3.90
CA ILE A 136 -11.47 1.68 -4.24
C ILE A 136 -12.46 1.00 -5.18
N GLU A 137 -11.98 0.38 -6.26
CA GLU A 137 -12.88 -0.27 -7.23
C GLU A 137 -13.55 -1.51 -6.66
N VAL A 138 -12.82 -2.35 -5.92
CA VAL A 138 -13.43 -3.51 -5.24
C VAL A 138 -14.46 -3.05 -4.21
N ALA A 139 -14.19 -2.01 -3.41
CA ALA A 139 -15.16 -1.49 -2.46
C ALA A 139 -16.44 -0.99 -3.16
N LYS A 140 -16.33 -0.27 -4.28
CA LYS A 140 -17.49 0.19 -5.06
C LYS A 140 -18.31 -0.97 -5.63
N VAL A 141 -17.65 -1.98 -6.18
CA VAL A 141 -18.31 -3.18 -6.72
C VAL A 141 -19.08 -3.93 -5.62
N LEU A 142 -18.57 -3.91 -4.40
CA LEU A 142 -19.22 -4.48 -3.23
C LEU A 142 -20.24 -3.54 -2.56
N GLU A 143 -20.53 -2.37 -3.13
CA GLU A 143 -21.42 -1.34 -2.57
C GLU A 143 -20.93 -0.72 -1.24
N GLY A 144 -19.62 -0.76 -0.99
CA GLY A 144 -18.94 -0.13 0.14
C GLY A 144 -18.51 1.32 -0.11
N ASN A 145 -18.07 1.99 0.95
CA ASN A 145 -17.55 3.36 0.95
C ASN A 145 -16.06 3.40 0.56
N ALA A 146 -15.76 4.00 -0.60
CA ALA A 146 -14.40 4.14 -1.12
C ALA A 146 -13.46 4.90 -0.16
N SER A 147 -13.93 5.95 0.52
CA SER A 147 -13.12 6.71 1.46
C SER A 147 -12.67 5.85 2.64
N MET A 148 -13.56 4.99 3.15
CA MET A 148 -13.21 4.03 4.20
C MET A 148 -12.23 2.97 3.73
N ALA A 149 -12.34 2.51 2.48
CA ALA A 149 -11.35 1.62 1.88
C ALA A 149 -9.96 2.27 1.85
N VAL A 150 -9.85 3.54 1.42
CA VAL A 150 -8.57 4.29 1.41
C VAL A 150 -7.97 4.40 2.82
N VAL A 151 -8.79 4.70 3.83
CA VAL A 151 -8.35 4.74 5.23
C VAL A 151 -7.82 3.37 5.66
N GLY A 152 -8.56 2.30 5.37
CA GLY A 152 -8.16 0.92 5.69
C GLY A 152 -6.83 0.52 5.03
N VAL A 153 -6.65 0.85 3.75
CA VAL A 153 -5.41 0.62 2.98
C VAL A 153 -4.23 1.34 3.59
N THR A 154 -4.44 2.59 3.99
CA THR A 154 -3.39 3.42 4.58
C THR A 154 -2.95 2.87 5.93
N ILE A 155 -3.91 2.58 6.81
CA ILE A 155 -3.63 2.00 8.14
C ILE A 155 -2.92 0.64 7.99
N THR A 156 -3.43 -0.25 7.15
CA THR A 156 -2.87 -1.59 6.96
C THR A 156 -1.46 -1.53 6.38
N GLY A 157 -1.22 -0.65 5.40
CA GLY A 157 0.10 -0.50 4.80
C GLY A 157 1.14 0.04 5.79
N ILE A 158 0.81 1.11 6.52
CA ILE A 158 1.70 1.67 7.55
C ILE A 158 1.97 0.64 8.64
N PHE A 159 0.92 0.01 9.17
CA PHE A 159 1.04 -0.98 10.24
C PHE A 159 1.95 -2.14 9.83
N GLY A 160 1.74 -2.73 8.65
CA GLY A 160 2.57 -3.86 8.24
C GLY A 160 4.01 -3.47 7.89
N VAL A 161 4.30 -2.26 7.39
CA VAL A 161 5.69 -1.79 7.23
C VAL A 161 6.38 -1.62 8.58
N ILE A 162 5.69 -1.12 9.60
CA ILE A 162 6.24 -0.93 10.95
C ILE A 162 6.46 -2.26 11.65
N ILE A 163 5.49 -3.18 11.55
CA ILE A 163 5.47 -4.42 12.33
C ILE A 163 6.26 -5.55 11.66
N SER A 164 6.37 -5.56 10.34
CA SER A 164 7.03 -6.64 9.58
C SER A 164 8.46 -6.96 10.03
N PRO A 165 9.37 -6.01 10.34
CA PRO A 165 10.72 -6.36 10.77
C PRO A 165 10.73 -7.13 12.10
N TYR A 166 9.81 -6.79 13.01
CA TYR A 166 9.64 -7.50 14.29
C TYR A 166 9.11 -8.91 14.08
N ILE A 167 8.09 -9.07 13.21
CA ILE A 167 7.55 -10.39 12.85
C ILE A 167 8.63 -11.24 12.18
N PHE A 168 9.39 -10.70 11.24
CA PHE A 168 10.46 -11.42 10.55
C PHE A 168 11.56 -11.86 11.51
N LYS A 169 11.91 -11.02 12.50
CA LYS A 169 12.87 -11.39 13.53
C LYS A 169 12.34 -12.51 14.44
N TYR A 170 11.11 -12.40 14.90
CA TYR A 170 10.50 -13.36 15.83
C TYR A 170 10.25 -14.73 15.17
N LEU A 171 9.68 -14.72 13.96
CA LEU A 171 9.39 -15.93 13.18
C LEU A 171 10.59 -16.43 12.35
N ARG A 172 11.75 -15.77 12.45
CA ARG A 172 12.99 -16.13 11.73
C ARG A 172 12.85 -16.18 10.21
N ILE A 173 12.10 -15.23 9.63
CA ILE A 173 11.89 -15.09 8.18
C ILE A 173 13.00 -14.21 7.60
N TYR A 174 14.03 -14.87 7.07
CA TYR A 174 15.20 -14.20 6.49
C TYR A 174 15.28 -14.30 4.96
N THR A 175 14.46 -15.14 4.33
CA THR A 175 14.50 -15.36 2.88
C THR A 175 13.84 -14.21 2.12
N SER A 176 14.41 -13.81 0.99
CA SER A 176 13.84 -12.78 0.11
C SER A 176 12.44 -13.15 -0.39
N ILE A 177 12.20 -14.46 -0.63
CA ILE A 177 10.88 -14.98 -0.99
C ILE A 177 9.86 -14.75 0.13
N GLY A 178 10.18 -15.15 1.36
CA GLY A 178 9.26 -15.01 2.49
C GLY A 178 8.96 -13.54 2.80
N ARG A 179 9.99 -12.70 2.81
CA ARG A 179 9.84 -11.25 3.05
C ARG A 179 9.05 -10.57 1.92
N GLY A 180 9.36 -10.90 0.67
CA GLY A 180 8.67 -10.35 -0.49
C GLY A 180 7.19 -10.70 -0.49
N ILE A 181 6.85 -11.97 -0.31
CA ILE A 181 5.44 -12.42 -0.25
C ILE A 181 4.70 -11.75 0.90
N ALA A 182 5.28 -11.72 2.10
CA ALA A 182 4.64 -11.12 3.26
C ALA A 182 4.38 -9.61 3.04
N LEU A 183 5.41 -8.85 2.65
CA LEU A 183 5.29 -7.41 2.46
C LEU A 183 4.35 -7.04 1.32
N GLY A 184 4.45 -7.72 0.18
CA GLY A 184 3.61 -7.47 -0.99
C GLY A 184 2.15 -7.84 -0.75
N GLY A 185 1.90 -8.92 -0.02
CA GLY A 185 0.57 -9.42 0.27
C GLY A 185 -0.17 -8.68 1.38
N THR A 186 0.53 -8.11 2.37
CA THR A 186 -0.11 -7.43 3.51
C THR A 186 0.03 -5.91 3.50
N SER A 187 1.10 -5.38 2.89
CA SER A 187 1.42 -3.95 2.95
C SER A 187 1.62 -3.32 1.58
N HIS A 188 1.30 -4.06 0.51
CA HIS A 188 1.14 -3.57 -0.85
C HIS A 188 2.32 -2.69 -1.31
N ALA A 189 2.06 -1.47 -1.79
CA ALA A 189 3.09 -0.60 -2.36
C ALA A 189 4.07 -0.10 -1.29
N MET A 190 3.58 0.17 -0.08
CA MET A 190 4.45 0.59 1.04
C MET A 190 5.36 -0.56 1.49
N GLY A 191 4.80 -1.77 1.59
CA GLY A 191 5.53 -2.99 1.88
C GLY A 191 6.57 -3.30 0.81
N THR A 192 6.22 -3.08 -0.45
CA THR A 192 7.14 -3.24 -1.58
C THR A 192 8.30 -2.26 -1.50
N ALA A 193 8.04 -0.99 -1.15
CA ALA A 193 9.12 -0.03 -0.88
C ALA A 193 10.01 -0.49 0.29
N LYS A 194 9.42 -1.06 1.35
CA LYS A 194 10.17 -1.66 2.46
C LYS A 194 10.96 -2.91 2.04
N ALA A 195 10.44 -3.69 1.09
CA ALA A 195 11.09 -4.89 0.57
C ALA A 195 12.40 -4.55 -0.16
N ALA A 196 12.44 -3.40 -0.84
CA ALA A 196 13.63 -2.88 -1.51
C ALA A 196 14.78 -2.53 -0.53
N GLU A 197 14.49 -2.32 0.75
CA GLU A 197 15.53 -2.12 1.76
C GLU A 197 16.29 -3.41 2.10
N TYR A 198 15.72 -4.59 1.80
CA TYR A 198 16.36 -5.87 2.06
C TYR A 198 17.24 -6.31 0.88
N ASP A 199 16.65 -6.48 -0.29
CA ASP A 199 17.35 -6.83 -1.53
C ASP A 199 16.44 -6.67 -2.76
N GLU A 200 17.05 -6.67 -3.96
CA GLU A 200 16.33 -6.51 -5.23
C GLU A 200 15.35 -7.67 -5.52
N LEU A 201 15.64 -8.88 -5.04
CA LEU A 201 14.78 -10.04 -5.26
C LEU A 201 13.51 -9.95 -4.40
N ALA A 202 13.63 -9.55 -3.13
CA ALA A 202 12.50 -9.31 -2.23
C ALA A 202 11.57 -8.23 -2.79
N PHE A 203 12.14 -7.16 -3.37
CA PHE A 203 11.38 -6.13 -4.09
C PHE A 203 10.60 -6.71 -5.27
N SER A 204 11.26 -7.45 -6.17
CA SER A 204 10.58 -8.07 -7.33
C SER A 204 9.47 -9.04 -6.91
N ILE A 205 9.71 -9.86 -5.87
CA ILE A 205 8.73 -10.80 -5.33
C ILE A 205 7.55 -10.04 -4.69
N SER A 206 7.82 -9.00 -3.91
CA SER A 206 6.78 -8.16 -3.31
C SER A 206 5.90 -7.49 -4.36
N SER A 207 6.52 -6.92 -5.41
CA SER A 207 5.80 -6.30 -6.52
C SER A 207 4.86 -7.27 -7.22
N ILE A 208 5.31 -8.47 -7.58
CA ILE A 208 4.46 -9.47 -8.25
C ILE A 208 3.40 -10.04 -7.31
N THR A 209 3.73 -10.28 -6.03
CA THR A 209 2.76 -10.73 -5.03
C THR A 209 1.62 -9.73 -4.88
N MET A 210 1.92 -8.44 -4.76
CA MET A 210 0.90 -7.39 -4.66
C MET A 210 -0.04 -7.37 -5.88
N SER A 211 0.50 -7.54 -7.10
CA SER A 211 -0.32 -7.62 -8.31
C SER A 211 -1.21 -8.87 -8.33
N ILE A 212 -0.70 -10.02 -7.90
CA ILE A 212 -1.49 -11.26 -7.79
C ILE A 212 -2.57 -11.11 -6.72
N CYS A 213 -2.26 -10.51 -5.57
CA CYS A 213 -3.24 -10.20 -4.52
C CYS A 213 -4.39 -9.32 -5.03
N ALA A 214 -4.11 -8.36 -5.92
CA ALA A 214 -5.17 -7.55 -6.55
C ALA A 214 -6.14 -8.41 -7.39
N ILE A 215 -5.61 -9.32 -8.21
CA ILE A 215 -6.43 -10.23 -9.03
C ILE A 215 -7.26 -11.15 -8.13
N ILE A 216 -6.59 -11.81 -7.17
CA ILE A 216 -7.24 -12.74 -6.24
C ILE A 216 -8.30 -12.01 -5.40
N GLY A 217 -7.97 -10.84 -4.87
CA GLY A 217 -8.87 -10.05 -4.03
C GLY A 217 -10.13 -9.59 -4.75
N SER A 218 -10.02 -9.19 -6.02
CA SER A 218 -11.18 -8.83 -6.84
C SER A 218 -12.15 -9.99 -7.07
N ILE A 219 -11.64 -11.24 -7.08
CA ILE A 219 -12.47 -12.45 -7.24
C ILE A 219 -13.02 -12.92 -5.89
N ILE A 220 -12.19 -12.94 -4.85
CA ILE A 220 -12.54 -13.45 -3.53
C ILE A 220 -13.46 -12.49 -2.77
N GLY A 221 -13.34 -11.17 -2.98
CA GLY A 221 -14.13 -10.17 -2.27
C GLY A 221 -15.64 -10.45 -2.34
N PRO A 222 -16.25 -10.53 -3.53
CA PRO A 222 -17.66 -10.86 -3.69
C PRO A 222 -18.05 -12.21 -3.07
N LEU A 223 -17.17 -13.21 -3.18
CA LEU A 223 -17.40 -14.53 -2.60
C LEU A 223 -17.47 -14.48 -1.07
N ILE A 224 -16.60 -13.70 -0.42
CA ILE A 224 -16.61 -13.56 1.04
C ILE A 224 -17.86 -12.85 1.52
N VAL A 225 -18.27 -11.77 0.85
CA VAL A 225 -19.52 -11.05 1.18
C VAL A 225 -20.72 -12.00 1.08
N TRP A 226 -20.78 -12.79 0.01
CA TRP A 226 -21.82 -13.80 -0.18
C TRP A 226 -21.80 -14.90 0.89
N VAL A 227 -20.65 -15.52 1.16
CA VAL A 227 -20.52 -16.59 2.18
C VAL A 227 -20.86 -16.08 3.57
N LEU A 228 -20.40 -14.88 3.91
CA LEU A 228 -20.63 -14.31 5.23
C LEU A 228 -22.03 -13.74 5.37
N GLN A 229 -22.86 -13.61 4.32
CA GLN A 229 -24.17 -12.96 4.36
C GLN A 229 -24.05 -11.54 4.93
N MET A 230 -23.36 -10.68 4.19
CA MET A 230 -23.11 -9.29 4.53
C MET A 230 -23.65 -8.35 3.48
#